data_AF-A0A2N7QAR0-F1
#
_entry.id   AF-A0A2N7QAR0-F1
#
_cell.length_a   1.000
_cell.length_b   1.000
_cell.length_c   1.000
_cell.angle_alpha   90.00
_cell.angle_beta   90.00
_cell.angle_gamma   90.00
#
_symmetry.space_group_name_H-M   'P 1'
#
loop_
_entity.id
_entity.type
_entity.pdbx_description
1 polymer ?
#
loop_
_entity_poly.entity_id
_entity_poly.type
_entity_poly.pdbx_seq_one_letter_code
_entity_poly.pdbx_strand_id
1 'polypeptide(L)'
;MSKKGDKWIKYTWEFETTEDPYAVKAAPAGEAVCPRCKAVFKDKRWLLDETLYEELKDIETVPQIICPACRKALEKYAMGYLYISGEFWETHKEDIMKLINNEVERARGLNPLHQIIDIYEEDGKTVIETTTDQLAQRLGRALYKAYKGELEFKWSKGNKLVRV
;
A
#
# COMPACT_ATOMS: atom_id res chain seq x y z
N MET A 1 21.06 -30.63 -9.49
CA MET A 1 20.59 -30.22 -8.15
C MET A 1 19.49 -29.18 -8.32
N SER A 2 18.24 -29.62 -8.26
CA SER A 2 17.06 -28.88 -8.74
C SER A 2 16.42 -28.11 -7.58
N LYS A 3 16.48 -26.76 -7.58
CA LYS A 3 15.62 -25.95 -6.72
C LYS A 3 14.33 -25.65 -7.50
N LYS A 4 13.29 -26.47 -7.26
CA LYS A 4 11.93 -26.24 -7.75
C LYS A 4 11.50 -24.83 -7.37
N GLY A 5 11.26 -24.00 -8.37
CA GLY A 5 10.80 -22.62 -8.19
C GLY A 5 9.42 -22.59 -7.53
N ASP A 6 9.30 -21.72 -6.52
CA ASP A 6 8.03 -21.36 -5.90
C ASP A 6 7.08 -20.83 -6.99
N LYS A 7 6.12 -21.67 -7.40
CA LYS A 7 5.14 -21.36 -8.45
C LYS A 7 3.95 -20.63 -7.83
N TRP A 8 4.06 -19.33 -7.71
CA TRP A 8 2.91 -18.46 -7.52
C TRP A 8 2.13 -18.40 -8.85
N ILE A 9 0.83 -18.62 -8.80
CA ILE A 9 -0.01 -18.49 -9.99
C ILE A 9 -0.23 -16.99 -10.22
N LYS A 10 0.55 -16.42 -11.14
CA LYS A 10 0.40 -15.04 -11.58
C LYS A 10 -0.43 -15.03 -12.86
N TYR A 11 -1.71 -14.72 -12.76
CA TYR A 11 -2.51 -14.36 -13.93
C TYR A 11 -2.13 -12.92 -14.32
N THR A 12 -1.19 -12.76 -15.26
CA THR A 12 -0.87 -11.46 -15.86
C THR A 12 -2.00 -11.07 -16.81
N TRP A 13 -2.75 -10.04 -16.46
CA TRP A 13 -3.71 -9.38 -17.34
C TRP A 13 -3.06 -8.12 -17.94
N GLU A 14 -3.30 -7.87 -19.23
CA GLU A 14 -3.08 -6.55 -19.83
C GLU A 14 -4.18 -5.59 -19.36
N PHE A 15 -3.78 -4.42 -18.87
CA PHE A 15 -4.72 -3.41 -18.36
C PHE A 15 -5.15 -2.48 -19.51
N GLU A 16 -6.45 -2.35 -19.77
CA GLU A 16 -6.99 -1.39 -20.75
C GLU A 16 -6.86 0.07 -20.28
N THR A 17 -6.91 0.33 -18.96
CA THR A 17 -6.67 1.67 -18.40
C THR A 17 -5.77 1.60 -17.17
N THR A 18 -4.78 2.50 -17.12
CA THR A 18 -3.84 2.63 -15.99
C THR A 18 -4.12 3.85 -15.12
N GLU A 19 -5.24 4.54 -15.35
CA GLU A 19 -5.55 5.83 -14.71
C GLU A 19 -6.08 5.63 -13.29
N ASP A 20 -5.23 5.93 -12.32
CA ASP A 20 -5.63 6.16 -10.93
C ASP A 20 -6.19 7.59 -10.82
N PRO A 21 -7.46 7.79 -10.42
CA PRO A 21 -8.06 9.14 -10.31
C PRO A 21 -7.33 10.07 -9.35
N TYR A 22 -6.55 9.50 -8.42
CA TYR A 22 -5.74 10.23 -7.43
C TYR A 22 -4.29 10.40 -7.87
N ALA A 23 -3.91 9.88 -9.05
CA ALA A 23 -2.63 10.20 -9.64
C ALA A 23 -2.53 11.72 -9.85
N VAL A 24 -1.35 12.25 -9.54
CA VAL A 24 -1.08 13.69 -9.64
C VAL A 24 -1.08 14.07 -11.13
N LYS A 25 -2.19 14.65 -11.60
CA LYS A 25 -2.33 15.12 -13.01
C LYS A 25 -1.44 16.32 -13.31
N ALA A 26 -1.23 17.18 -12.31
CA ALA A 26 -0.30 18.30 -12.34
C ALA A 26 0.40 18.38 -10.99
N ALA A 27 1.73 18.26 -10.98
CA ALA A 27 2.53 18.39 -9.77
C ALA A 27 2.56 19.86 -9.32
N PRO A 28 2.58 20.14 -7.99
CA PRO A 28 2.98 21.44 -7.48
C PRO A 28 4.30 21.88 -8.12
N ALA A 29 4.43 23.17 -8.42
CA ALA A 29 5.63 23.72 -9.08
C ALA A 29 6.88 23.70 -8.15
N GLY A 30 6.67 23.65 -6.84
CA GLY A 30 7.71 23.55 -5.82
C GLY A 30 7.40 22.47 -4.78
N GLU A 31 7.88 22.65 -3.55
CA GLU A 31 7.57 21.75 -2.45
C GLU A 31 6.10 21.83 -2.03
N ALA A 32 5.62 20.77 -1.38
CA ALA A 32 4.35 20.77 -0.67
C ALA A 32 4.46 19.82 0.53
N VAL A 33 3.61 19.98 1.53
CA VAL A 33 3.59 19.08 2.69
C VAL A 33 2.19 18.54 2.93
N CYS A 34 2.09 17.30 3.39
CA CYS A 34 0.82 16.68 3.78
C CYS A 34 0.61 16.80 5.29
N PRO A 35 -0.37 17.59 5.77
CA PRO A 35 -0.57 17.79 7.20
C PRO A 35 -1.05 16.53 7.93
N ARG A 36 -1.59 15.53 7.21
CA ARG A 36 -2.11 14.28 7.80
C ARG A 36 -1.01 13.26 8.09
N CYS A 37 -0.11 13.03 7.13
CA CYS A 37 0.90 11.97 7.25
C CYS A 37 2.33 12.49 7.30
N LYS A 38 2.51 13.82 7.32
CA LYS A 38 3.79 14.53 7.29
C LYS A 38 4.67 14.24 6.06
N ALA A 39 4.10 13.66 5.01
CA ALA A 39 4.85 13.43 3.78
C ALA A 39 5.18 14.77 3.11
N VAL A 40 6.38 14.87 2.56
CA VAL A 40 6.85 16.04 1.82
C VAL A 40 6.88 15.69 0.34
N PHE A 41 6.33 16.57 -0.49
CA PHE A 41 6.50 16.55 -1.92
C PHE A 41 7.72 17.39 -2.29
N LYS A 42 8.72 16.78 -2.91
CA LYS A 42 9.94 17.43 -3.41
C LYS A 42 10.47 16.63 -4.59
N ASP A 43 11.07 17.29 -5.57
CA ASP A 43 11.62 16.65 -6.78
C ASP A 43 10.61 15.72 -7.49
N LYS A 44 9.35 16.17 -7.57
CA LYS A 44 8.24 15.45 -8.20
C LYS A 44 7.86 14.11 -7.54
N ARG A 45 8.27 13.88 -6.29
CA ARG A 45 7.95 12.67 -5.53
C ARG A 45 7.51 13.01 -4.11
N TRP A 46 6.74 12.11 -3.50
CA TRP A 46 6.44 12.14 -2.08
C TRP A 46 7.47 11.32 -1.31
N LEU A 47 7.96 11.84 -0.20
CA LEU A 47 8.88 11.15 0.70
C LEU A 47 8.53 11.44 2.18
N LEU A 48 9.05 10.60 3.08
CA LEU A 48 9.05 10.91 4.52
C LEU A 48 10.42 11.50 4.87
N ASP A 49 10.41 12.75 5.30
CA ASP A 49 11.56 13.44 5.86
C ASP A 49 11.02 14.40 6.93
N GLU A 50 11.19 14.01 8.19
CA GLU A 50 10.63 14.75 9.32
C GLU A 50 11.32 16.10 9.49
N THR A 51 12.64 16.16 9.28
CA THR A 51 13.40 17.42 9.33
C THR A 51 12.88 18.39 8.28
N LEU A 52 12.76 17.94 7.02
CA LEU A 52 12.26 18.77 5.93
C LEU A 52 10.79 19.16 6.14
N TYR A 53 9.95 18.28 6.69
CA TYR A 53 8.57 18.63 7.01
C TYR A 53 8.51 19.77 8.04
N GLU A 54 9.30 19.69 9.12
CA GLU A 54 9.33 20.70 10.16
C GLU A 54 9.89 22.03 9.67
N GLU A 55 10.85 22.02 8.74
CA GLU A 55 11.37 23.23 8.08
C GLU A 55 10.33 23.91 7.18
N LEU A 56 9.49 23.13 6.50
CA LEU A 56 8.58 23.63 5.46
C LEU A 56 7.16 23.95 5.95
N LYS A 57 6.68 23.30 7.02
CA LYS A 57 5.26 23.34 7.39
C LYS A 57 4.72 24.74 7.73
N ASP A 58 5.58 25.63 8.24
CA ASP A 58 5.21 26.97 8.70
C ASP A 58 5.56 28.08 7.67
N ILE A 59 6.09 27.70 6.50
CA ILE A 59 6.41 28.64 5.42
C ILE A 59 5.14 28.93 4.60
N GLU A 60 4.69 30.18 4.57
CA GLU A 60 3.43 30.60 3.90
C GLU A 60 3.37 30.23 2.40
N THR A 61 4.52 30.24 1.71
CA THR A 61 4.61 29.90 0.28
C THR A 61 4.58 28.40 0.01
N VAL A 62 4.72 27.54 1.04
CA VAL A 62 4.67 26.08 0.90
C VAL A 62 3.22 25.61 1.08
N PRO A 63 2.59 25.06 0.04
CA PRO A 63 1.21 24.60 0.13
C PRO A 63 1.07 23.35 1.01
N GLN A 64 0.03 23.34 1.83
CA GLN A 64 -0.43 22.22 2.65
C GLN A 64 -1.43 21.38 1.83
N ILE A 65 -0.99 20.26 1.26
CA ILE A 65 -1.77 19.42 0.34
C ILE A 65 -1.90 18.00 0.89
N ILE A 66 -3.13 17.50 1.03
CA ILE A 66 -3.36 16.08 1.37
C ILE A 66 -2.81 15.19 0.25
N CYS A 67 -1.84 14.35 0.58
CA CYS A 67 -1.20 13.48 -0.39
C CYS A 67 -2.20 12.44 -0.97
N PRO A 68 -1.93 11.89 -2.17
CA PRO A 68 -2.83 10.94 -2.83
C PRO A 68 -3.26 9.77 -1.96
N ALA A 69 -2.36 9.19 -1.16
CA ALA A 69 -2.68 8.06 -0.30
C ALA A 69 -3.56 8.45 0.89
N CYS A 70 -3.34 9.63 1.48
CA CYS A 70 -4.22 10.14 2.52
C CYS A 70 -5.62 10.45 1.99
N ARG A 71 -5.73 10.97 0.77
CA ARG A 71 -7.03 11.14 0.10
C ARG A 71 -7.72 9.79 -0.11
N LYS A 72 -7.04 8.80 -0.66
CA LYS A 72 -7.57 7.43 -0.81
C LYS A 72 -8.03 6.83 0.51
N ALA A 73 -7.26 7.01 1.59
CA ALA A 73 -7.63 6.49 2.90
C ALA A 73 -8.88 7.18 3.48
N LEU A 74 -9.04 8.49 3.26
CA LEU A 74 -10.22 9.25 3.68
C LEU A 74 -11.46 8.88 2.86
N GLU A 75 -11.30 8.69 1.56
CA GLU A 75 -12.37 8.37 0.60
C GLU A 75 -12.59 6.85 0.44
N LYS A 76 -11.94 6.02 1.27
CA LYS A 76 -11.99 4.53 1.24
C LYS A 76 -11.78 3.94 -0.15
N TYR A 77 -10.83 4.50 -0.90
CA TYR A 77 -10.49 4.07 -2.26
C TYR A 77 -9.29 3.11 -2.27
N ALA A 78 -9.58 1.82 -2.13
CA ALA A 78 -8.56 0.77 -2.18
C ALA A 78 -8.08 0.49 -3.61
N MET A 79 -6.78 0.22 -3.73
CA MET A 79 -6.16 -0.29 -4.96
C MET A 79 -5.61 -1.71 -4.78
N GLY A 80 -5.59 -2.20 -3.54
CA GLY A 80 -5.18 -3.57 -3.24
C GLY A 80 -5.91 -4.09 -2.02
N TYR A 81 -6.37 -5.32 -2.10
CA TYR A 81 -6.93 -6.08 -0.99
C TYR A 81 -6.03 -7.26 -0.67
N LEU A 82 -5.77 -7.51 0.60
CA LEU A 82 -5.16 -8.73 1.08
C LEU A 82 -6.18 -9.48 1.94
N TYR A 83 -6.48 -10.72 1.55
CA TYR A 83 -7.36 -11.62 2.27
C TYR A 83 -6.52 -12.66 3.01
N ILE A 84 -6.77 -12.82 4.31
CA ILE A 84 -6.07 -13.79 5.16
C ILE A 84 -7.12 -14.69 5.81
N SER A 85 -6.93 -16.01 5.69
CA SER A 85 -7.86 -17.01 6.21
C SER A 85 -7.14 -18.32 6.55
N GLY A 86 -7.77 -19.13 7.40
CA GLY A 86 -7.31 -20.46 7.78
C GLY A 86 -6.97 -20.57 9.26
N GLU A 87 -6.99 -21.79 9.81
CA GLU A 87 -6.79 -22.05 11.25
C GLU A 87 -5.45 -21.51 11.79
N PHE A 88 -4.42 -21.49 10.93
CA PHE A 88 -3.10 -20.94 11.28
C PHE A 88 -3.18 -19.44 11.59
N TRP A 89 -4.00 -18.68 10.86
CA TRP A 89 -4.21 -17.26 11.13
C TRP A 89 -4.87 -17.05 12.49
N GLU A 90 -5.90 -17.82 12.82
CA GLU A 90 -6.62 -17.70 14.09
C GLU A 90 -5.70 -17.90 15.31
N THR A 91 -4.73 -18.82 15.20
CA THR A 91 -3.80 -19.13 16.30
C THR A 91 -2.60 -18.19 16.35
N HIS A 92 -2.23 -17.54 15.24
CA HIS A 92 -1.02 -16.72 15.12
C HIS A 92 -1.26 -15.25 14.74
N LYS A 93 -2.51 -14.78 14.87
CA LYS A 93 -2.97 -13.44 14.47
C LYS A 93 -2.03 -12.32 14.92
N GLU A 94 -1.61 -12.32 16.18
CA GLU A 94 -0.74 -11.28 16.73
C GLU A 94 0.62 -11.19 16.03
N ASP A 95 1.29 -12.33 15.80
CA ASP A 95 2.61 -12.35 15.18
C ASP A 95 2.55 -12.02 13.69
N ILE A 96 1.50 -12.47 13.02
CA ILE A 96 1.27 -12.14 11.61
C ILE A 96 0.96 -10.65 11.48
N MET A 97 0.16 -10.06 12.37
CA MET A 97 -0.10 -8.63 12.40
C MET A 97 1.16 -7.80 12.69
N LYS A 98 2.05 -8.26 13.58
CA LYS A 98 3.37 -7.63 13.78
C LYS A 98 4.18 -7.64 12.49
N LEU A 99 4.22 -8.76 11.76
CA LEU A 99 4.91 -8.84 10.46
C LEU A 99 4.32 -7.86 9.44
N ILE A 100 2.99 -7.80 9.35
CA ILE A 100 2.28 -6.89 8.44
C ILE A 100 2.63 -5.44 8.76
N ASN A 101 2.49 -5.01 10.02
CA ASN A 101 2.80 -3.64 10.42
C ASN A 101 4.25 -3.26 10.12
N ASN A 102 5.20 -4.14 10.42
CA ASN A 102 6.61 -3.93 10.09
C ASN A 102 6.82 -3.77 8.57
N GLU A 103 6.10 -4.54 7.76
CA GLU A 103 6.22 -4.47 6.30
C GLU A 103 5.56 -3.21 5.73
N VAL A 104 4.45 -2.75 6.31
CA VAL A 104 3.81 -1.47 5.97
C VAL A 104 4.76 -0.33 6.28
N GLU A 105 5.35 -0.28 7.47
CA GLU A 105 6.29 0.79 7.84
C GLU A 105 7.53 0.80 6.95
N ARG A 106 8.09 -0.38 6.62
CA ARG A 106 9.19 -0.48 5.64
C ARG A 106 8.78 0.02 4.25
N ALA A 107 7.58 -0.32 3.79
CA ALA A 107 7.08 0.15 2.50
C ALA A 107 6.86 1.67 2.52
N ARG A 108 6.26 2.19 3.59
CA ARG A 108 5.96 3.61 3.79
C ARG A 108 7.23 4.47 3.86
N GLY A 109 8.29 3.95 4.48
CA GLY A 109 9.61 4.60 4.49
C GLY A 109 10.22 4.77 3.10
N LEU A 110 9.93 3.84 2.17
CA LEU A 110 10.37 3.94 0.77
C LEU A 110 9.44 4.82 -0.08
N ASN A 111 8.14 4.75 0.19
CA ASN A 111 7.13 5.53 -0.49
C ASN A 111 5.97 5.81 0.49
N PRO A 112 5.79 7.06 0.96
CA PRO A 112 4.74 7.41 1.93
C PRO A 112 3.32 7.13 1.43
N LEU A 113 3.15 6.86 0.12
CA LEU A 113 1.87 6.52 -0.46
C LEU A 113 1.43 5.08 -0.18
N HIS A 114 2.31 4.22 0.35
CA HIS A 114 1.94 2.90 0.86
C HIS A 114 1.31 3.03 2.26
N GLN A 115 -0.02 2.96 2.33
CA GLN A 115 -0.78 3.03 3.57
C GLN A 115 -1.87 1.94 3.59
N ILE A 116 -2.15 1.42 4.78
CA ILE A 116 -3.38 0.67 5.03
C ILE A 116 -4.54 1.67 5.13
N ILE A 117 -5.64 1.35 4.47
CA ILE A 117 -6.90 2.11 4.51
C ILE A 117 -7.78 1.59 5.65
N ASP A 118 -7.89 0.27 5.77
CA ASP A 118 -8.72 -0.39 6.75
C ASP A 118 -8.28 -1.84 6.99
N ILE A 119 -8.69 -2.39 8.13
CA ILE A 119 -8.57 -3.80 8.48
C ILE A 119 -9.89 -4.24 9.12
N TYR A 120 -10.56 -5.21 8.52
CA TYR A 120 -11.84 -5.73 9.02
C TYR A 120 -11.96 -7.23 8.78
N GLU A 121 -13.01 -7.83 9.35
CA GLU A 121 -13.38 -9.22 9.10
C GLU A 121 -14.60 -9.27 8.17
N GLU A 122 -14.53 -10.10 7.14
CA GLU A 122 -15.59 -10.32 6.14
C GLU A 122 -15.59 -11.81 5.77
N ASP A 123 -16.76 -12.47 5.79
CA ASP A 123 -16.94 -13.88 5.45
C ASP A 123 -15.94 -14.85 6.12
N GLY A 124 -15.61 -14.59 7.40
CA GLY A 124 -14.65 -15.39 8.17
C GLY A 124 -13.18 -15.20 7.73
N LYS A 125 -12.86 -14.11 7.03
CA LYS A 125 -11.52 -13.75 6.60
C LYS A 125 -11.15 -12.38 7.13
N THR A 126 -9.88 -12.16 7.44
CA THR A 126 -9.37 -10.81 7.65
C THR A 126 -9.04 -10.16 6.31
N VAL A 127 -9.57 -8.96 6.09
CA VAL A 127 -9.36 -8.15 4.88
C VAL A 127 -8.54 -6.92 5.25
N ILE A 128 -7.45 -6.69 4.51
CA ILE A 128 -6.64 -5.47 4.62
C ILE A 128 -6.73 -4.70 3.31
N GLU A 129 -7.24 -3.48 3.40
CA GLU A 129 -7.32 -2.56 2.28
C GLU A 129 -6.07 -1.69 2.21
N THR A 130 -5.54 -1.49 1.00
CA THR A 130 -4.31 -0.74 0.78
C THR A 130 -4.49 0.31 -0.30
N THR A 131 -3.83 1.45 -0.12
CA THR A 131 -3.85 2.58 -1.06
C THR A 131 -3.19 2.29 -2.40
N THR A 132 -2.40 1.22 -2.50
CA THR A 132 -1.65 0.81 -3.70
C THR A 132 -1.69 -0.71 -3.86
N ASP A 133 -1.79 -1.18 -5.09
CA ASP A 133 -1.69 -2.60 -5.46
C ASP A 133 -0.35 -3.22 -5.04
N GLN A 134 0.73 -2.45 -5.12
CA GLN A 134 2.07 -2.89 -4.74
C GLN A 134 2.19 -3.21 -3.26
N LEU A 135 1.49 -2.47 -2.39
CA LEU A 135 1.48 -2.75 -0.95
C LEU A 135 0.79 -4.09 -0.67
N ALA A 136 -0.41 -4.32 -1.20
CA ALA A 136 -1.09 -5.62 -1.04
C ALA A 136 -0.20 -6.79 -1.53
N GLN A 137 0.44 -6.63 -2.70
CA GLN A 137 1.37 -7.66 -3.20
C GLN A 137 2.56 -7.90 -2.28
N ARG A 138 3.14 -6.82 -1.76
CA ARG A 138 4.28 -6.87 -0.85
C ARG A 138 3.92 -7.59 0.44
N LEU A 139 2.76 -7.29 1.01
CA LEU A 139 2.25 -7.96 2.22
C LEU A 139 2.02 -9.45 1.98
N GLY A 140 1.29 -9.84 0.93
CA GLY A 140 1.04 -11.26 0.64
C GLY A 140 2.33 -12.07 0.41
N ARG A 141 3.32 -11.49 -0.30
CA ARG A 141 4.64 -12.12 -0.47
C ARG A 141 5.41 -12.25 0.84
N ALA A 142 5.33 -11.24 1.71
CA ALA A 142 5.97 -11.28 3.02
C ALA A 142 5.36 -12.39 3.89
N LEU A 143 4.03 -12.51 3.89
CA LEU A 143 3.32 -13.56 4.63
C LEU A 143 3.71 -14.95 4.14
N TYR A 144 3.62 -15.25 2.84
CA TYR A 144 4.02 -16.57 2.36
C TYR A 144 5.50 -16.83 2.58
N LYS A 145 6.38 -15.82 2.43
CA LYS A 145 7.81 -16.03 2.66
C LYS A 145 8.06 -16.49 4.09
N ALA A 146 7.34 -15.92 5.07
CA ALA A 146 7.47 -16.23 6.48
C ALA A 146 6.77 -17.54 6.88
N TYR A 147 5.55 -17.79 6.40
CA TYR A 147 4.67 -18.85 6.91
C TYR A 147 4.32 -19.94 5.89
N LYS A 148 4.66 -19.76 4.62
CA LYS A 148 4.23 -20.62 3.50
C LYS A 148 2.70 -20.65 3.39
N GLY A 149 2.16 -21.66 2.69
CA GLY A 149 0.72 -21.79 2.41
C GLY A 149 0.40 -21.53 0.94
N GLU A 150 -0.81 -21.07 0.69
CA GLU A 150 -1.28 -20.69 -0.65
C GLU A 150 -1.25 -19.16 -0.80
N LEU A 151 -0.86 -18.68 -1.97
CA LEU A 151 -0.91 -17.25 -2.32
C LEU A 151 -1.35 -17.12 -3.77
N GLU A 152 -2.41 -16.35 -3.97
CA GLU A 152 -3.00 -16.10 -5.29
C GLU A 152 -3.00 -14.59 -5.57
N PHE A 153 -2.94 -14.20 -6.84
CA PHE A 153 -3.10 -12.81 -7.24
C PHE A 153 -4.21 -12.71 -8.30
N LYS A 154 -5.32 -12.05 -7.95
CA LYS A 154 -6.44 -11.77 -8.85
C LYS A 154 -6.47 -10.29 -9.19
N TRP A 155 -6.26 -9.98 -10.46
CA TRP A 155 -6.34 -8.62 -10.96
C TRP A 155 -7.74 -8.35 -11.53
N SER A 156 -8.28 -7.17 -11.23
CA SER A 156 -9.51 -6.72 -11.88
C SER A 156 -9.21 -6.42 -13.36
N LYS A 157 -10.12 -6.81 -14.25
CA LYS A 157 -10.00 -6.47 -15.68
C LYS A 157 -10.08 -4.95 -15.85
N GLY A 158 -9.14 -4.39 -16.60
CA GLY A 158 -9.16 -2.98 -17.01
C GLY A 158 -8.64 -1.97 -15.99
N ASN A 159 -8.24 -2.36 -14.77
CA ASN A 159 -7.63 -1.45 -13.80
C ASN A 159 -6.54 -2.13 -12.96
N LYS A 160 -5.68 -1.35 -12.29
CA LYS A 160 -4.56 -1.86 -11.47
C LYS A 160 -4.98 -2.47 -10.12
N LEU A 161 -6.27 -2.69 -9.85
CA LEU A 161 -6.71 -3.24 -8.57
C LEU A 161 -6.34 -4.72 -8.45
N VAL A 162 -5.68 -5.09 -7.36
CA VAL A 162 -5.30 -6.47 -7.06
C VAL A 162 -6.00 -6.99 -5.80
N ARG A 163 -6.40 -8.26 -5.83
CA ARG A 163 -6.82 -9.04 -4.67
C ARG A 163 -5.79 -10.13 -4.46
N VAL A 164 -5.23 -10.17 -3.26
CA VAL A 164 -4.13 -11.04 -2.82
C VAL A 164 -4.66 -12.01 -1.78
#